data_AF-W4LEN0-F1
#
_entry.id   AF-W4LEN0-F1
#
_cell.length_a   1.000
_cell.length_b   1.000
_cell.length_c   1.000
_cell.angle_alpha   90.00
_cell.angle_beta   90.00
_cell.angle_gamma   90.00
#
_symmetry.space_group_name_H-M   'P 1'
#
loop_
_entity.id
_entity.type
_entity.pdbx_description
1 polymer ?
#
loop_
_entity_poly.entity_id
_entity_poly.type
_entity_poly.pdbx_seq_one_letter_code
_entity_poly.pdbx_strand_id
1 'polypeptide(L)' 'IRWNVFCLGRFNQDPEKDEKLEALKKTNTWQRRDYVEKQGWATMSGEKEPDSSVAIECANRILQISS' A
#
# COMPACT_ATOMS: atom_id res chain seq x y z
N ILE A 1 11.19 13.00 5.72
CA ILE A 1 11.38 11.54 5.50
C ILE A 1 10.54 11.15 4.28
N ARG A 2 11.10 10.38 3.34
CA ARG A 2 10.50 10.10 2.03
C ARG A 2 9.60 8.85 2.07
N TRP A 3 8.56 8.89 2.91
CA TRP A 3 7.66 7.76 3.22
C TRP A 3 6.99 7.16 1.97
N ASN A 4 6.69 8.01 0.98
CA ASN A 4 5.97 7.65 -0.24
C ASN A 4 6.73 6.66 -1.16
N VAL A 5 8.06 6.60 -1.09
CA VAL A 5 8.85 5.72 -1.99
C VAL A 5 8.92 4.28 -1.47
N PHE A 6 8.82 4.10 -0.16
CA PHE A 6 9.01 2.78 0.45
C PHE A 6 7.83 1.85 0.16
N CYS A 7 6.61 2.34 0.32
CA CYS A 7 5.42 1.53 0.07
C CYS A 7 5.28 1.13 -1.41
N LEU A 8 5.58 2.05 -2.33
CA LEU A 8 5.64 1.75 -3.76
C LEU A 8 6.73 0.73 -4.10
N GLY A 9 7.89 0.80 -3.43
CA GLY A 9 8.95 -0.18 -3.57
C GLY A 9 8.49 -1.59 -3.18
N ARG A 10 7.79 -1.71 -2.04
CA ARG A 10 7.23 -2.99 -1.58
C ARG A 10 6.13 -3.51 -2.49
N PHE A 11 5.22 -2.65 -2.93
CA PHE A 11 4.20 -2.99 -3.91
C PHE A 11 4.82 -3.53 -5.21
N ASN A 12 5.85 -2.87 -5.73
CA ASN A 12 6.53 -3.30 -6.96
C ASN A 12 7.32 -4.61 -6.80
N GLN A 13 7.75 -4.95 -5.59
CA GLN A 13 8.42 -6.20 -5.27
C GLN A 13 7.45 -7.34 -4.93
N ASP A 14 6.16 -7.05 -4.77
CA ASP A 14 5.14 -8.06 -4.48
C ASP A 14 4.96 -8.95 -5.73
N PRO A 15 5.19 -10.28 -5.64
CA PRO A 15 5.03 -11.18 -6.78
C PRO A 15 3.59 -11.22 -7.29
N GLU A 16 2.61 -10.88 -6.44
CA GLU A 16 1.18 -10.85 -6.76
C GLU A 16 0.68 -9.42 -6.98
N LYS A 17 1.58 -8.45 -7.27
CA LYS A 17 1.24 -7.02 -7.37
C LYS A 17 0.05 -6.74 -8.29
N ASP A 18 -0.07 -7.44 -9.41
CA ASP A 18 -1.10 -7.17 -10.42
C ASP A 18 -2.48 -7.65 -9.93
N GLU A 19 -2.54 -8.83 -9.31
CA GLU A 19 -3.77 -9.33 -8.68
C GLU A 19 -4.17 -8.45 -7.49
N LYS A 20 -3.20 -8.08 -6.65
CA LYS A 20 -3.44 -7.23 -5.48
C LYS A 20 -3.81 -5.79 -5.87
N LEU A 21 -3.31 -5.28 -6.99
CA LEU A 21 -3.73 -4.01 -7.54
C LEU A 21 -5.19 -4.04 -7.98
N GLU A 22 -5.62 -5.09 -8.68
CA GLU A 22 -7.02 -5.24 -9.08
C GLU A 22 -7.94 -5.39 -7.87
N ALA A 23 -7.51 -6.12 -6.84
CA ALA A 23 -8.22 -6.18 -5.57
C ALA A 23 -8.29 -4.80 -4.88
N LEU A 24 -7.20 -4.04 -4.86
CA LEU A 24 -7.15 -2.68 -4.29
C LEU A 24 -8.08 -1.72 -5.03
N LYS A 25 -8.14 -1.78 -6.37
CA LYS A 25 -9.06 -0.98 -7.20
C LYS A 25 -10.52 -1.24 -6.83
N LYS A 26 -10.87 -2.51 -6.62
CA LYS A 26 -12.23 -2.97 -6.21
C LYS A 26 -12.54 -2.71 -4.74
N THR A 27 -11.53 -2.47 -3.91
CA THR A 27 -11.69 -2.23 -2.48
C THR A 27 -12.30 -0.84 -2.24
N ASN A 28 -13.31 -0.77 -1.37
CA ASN A 28 -13.96 0.48 -0.96
C ASN A 28 -12.93 1.44 -0.35
N THR A 29 -13.08 2.75 -0.60
CA THR A 29 -12.12 3.76 -0.16
C THR A 29 -11.78 3.69 1.33
N TRP A 30 -12.76 3.44 2.20
CA TRP A 30 -12.55 3.32 3.65
C TRP A 30 -11.81 2.03 4.06
N GLN A 31 -11.82 0.98 3.22
CA GLN A 31 -11.14 -0.30 3.45
C GLN A 31 -9.74 -0.36 2.86
N ARG A 32 -9.36 0.59 1.98
CA ARG A 32 -8.07 0.58 1.29
C ARG A 32 -6.88 0.70 2.25
N ARG A 33 -7.04 1.47 3.34
CA ARG A 33 -6.04 1.54 4.41
C ARG A 33 -5.74 0.15 4.95
N ASP A 34 -6.76 -0.52 5.48
CA ASP A 34 -6.64 -1.84 6.09
C ASP A 34 -6.11 -2.87 5.09
N TYR A 35 -6.48 -2.74 3.83
CA TYR A 35 -5.95 -3.57 2.76
C TYR A 35 -4.42 -3.42 2.62
N VAL A 36 -3.93 -2.20 2.50
CA VAL A 36 -2.49 -1.89 2.36
C VAL A 36 -1.70 -2.30 3.60
N GLU A 37 -2.27 -2.10 4.80
CA GLU A 37 -1.69 -2.56 6.05
C GLU A 37 -1.54 -4.09 6.07
N LYS A 38 -2.57 -4.84 5.63
CA LYS A 38 -2.53 -6.31 5.55
C LYS A 38 -1.50 -6.85 4.56
N GLN A 39 -1.25 -6.14 3.45
CA GLN A 39 -0.18 -6.50 2.53
C GLN A 39 1.21 -6.21 3.08
N GLY A 40 1.30 -5.49 4.22
CA GLY A 40 2.55 -5.08 4.83
C GLY A 40 3.28 -4.00 4.03
N TRP A 41 2.65 -3.37 3.04
CA TRP A 41 3.33 -2.36 2.23
C TRP A 41 3.59 -1.06 3.02
N ALA A 42 2.80 -0.78 4.06
CA ALA A 42 2.92 0.39 4.93
C ALA A 42 3.71 0.17 6.23
N THR A 43 4.25 -1.02 6.48
CA THR A 43 5.04 -1.31 7.70
C THR A 43 6.51 -1.00 7.46
N MET A 44 7.16 -0.08 8.17
CA MET A 44 8.59 0.15 7.95
C MET A 44 9.46 -1.04 8.36
N SER A 45 10.62 -1.19 7.71
CA SER A 45 11.60 -2.20 8.10
C SER A 45 12.14 -1.88 9.50
N GLY A 46 11.93 -2.79 10.46
CA GLY A 46 12.29 -2.61 11.87
C GLY A 46 11.13 -2.16 12.76
N GLU A 47 10.00 -1.79 12.18
CA GLU A 47 8.77 -1.48 12.92
C GLU A 47 7.82 -2.67 12.92
N LYS A 48 7.05 -2.82 14.01
CA LYS A 48 6.09 -3.91 14.18
C LYS A 48 4.70 -3.55 13.65
N GLU A 49 4.38 -2.26 13.62
CA GLU A 49 3.05 -1.77 13.28
C GLU A 49 3.10 -0.89 12.04
N PRO A 50 2.12 -1.01 11.13
CA PRO A 50 1.99 -0.09 10.01
C PRO A 50 1.54 1.28 10.49
N ASP A 51 2.07 2.33 9.87
CA ASP A 51 1.56 3.68 10.06
C ASP A 51 0.31 3.87 9.19
N SER A 52 -0.85 4.09 9.83
CA SER A 52 -2.13 4.25 9.15
C SER A 52 -2.16 5.44 8.18
N SER A 53 -1.44 6.52 8.47
CA SER A 53 -1.33 7.67 7.55
C SER A 53 -0.55 7.29 6.30
N VAL A 54 0.53 6.52 6.46
CA VAL A 54 1.32 5.97 5.36
C VAL A 54 0.51 4.97 4.54
N ALA A 55 -0.31 4.15 5.17
CA ALA A 55 -1.18 3.20 4.46
C ALA A 55 -2.23 3.89 3.58
N ILE A 56 -2.85 4.97 4.08
CA ILE A 56 -3.79 5.77 3.29
C ILE A 56 -3.09 6.42 2.09
N GLU A 57 -1.96 7.10 2.32
CA GLU A 57 -1.22 7.74 1.24
C GLU A 57 -0.74 6.73 0.20
N CYS A 58 -0.30 5.56 0.65
CA CYS A 58 0.17 4.52 -0.24
C CYS A 58 -0.95 3.94 -1.10
N ALA A 59 -2.12 3.65 -0.53
CA ALA A 59 -3.28 3.22 -1.30
C ALA A 59 -3.61 4.22 -2.42
N ASN A 60 -3.65 5.51 -2.07
CA ASN A 60 -3.93 6.57 -3.04
C ASN A 60 -2.85 6.64 -4.12
N ARG A 61 -1.58 6.53 -3.74
CA ARG A 61 -0.47 6.64 -4.69
C ARG A 61 -0.43 5.45 -5.64
N ILE A 62 -0.59 4.22 -5.16
CA ILE A 62 -0.65 3.01 -5.98
C ILE A 62 -1.75 3.17 -7.03
N LEU A 63 -2.95 3.57 -6.61
CA LEU A 63 -4.08 3.78 -7.53
C LEU A 63 -3.85 4.93 -8.51
N GLN A 64 -3.15 5.99 -8.10
CA GLN A 64 -2.83 7.11 -8.97
C GLN A 64 -1.82 6.75 -10.07
N ILE A 65 -0.80 5.95 -9.74
CA ILE A 65 0.25 5.56 -10.71
C ILE A 65 -0.14 4.35 -11.57
N SER A 66 -1.17 3.61 -11.16
CA SER A 66 -1.69 2.42 -11.83
C SER A 66 -3.05 2.66 -12.51
N SER A 67 -3.40 3.93 -12.70
CA SER A 67 -4.56 4.41 -13.46
C SER A 67 -4.33 4.36 -14.95
#